data_AF-A0A1I7LNE3-F1
#
_entry.id   AF-A0A1I7LNE3-F1
#
_cell.length_a   1.000
_cell.length_b   1.000
_cell.length_c   1.000
_cell.angle_alpha   90.00
_cell.angle_beta   90.00
_cell.angle_gamma   90.00
#
_symmetry.space_group_name_H-M   'P 1'
#
loop_
_entity.id
_entity.type
_entity.pdbx_description
1 polymer ?
#
loop_
_entity_poly.entity_id
_entity_poly.type
_entity_poly.pdbx_seq_one_letter_code
_entity_poly.pdbx_strand_id
1 'polypeptide(L)'
;MPKYRRKVLIAPYDTRMREIIAEVADKAELIAHAIEVMPDHVHLFVEADPTLAVAEIVNRFKGRSSRLMRQKLPALRLRLRTPWSRSYYAGSVDHVSAKVVKAHIAAQKGS
;
A
#
# COMPACT_ATOMS: atom_id res chain seq x y z
N MET A 1 -4.37 2.28 -4.06
CA MET A 1 -4.82 3.53 -4.70
C MET A 1 -6.20 3.96 -4.16
N PRO A 2 -6.30 5.07 -3.41
CA PRO A 2 -7.52 5.83 -3.20
C PRO A 2 -8.51 5.77 -4.35
N LYS A 3 -9.77 5.49 -4.03
CA LYS A 3 -10.83 5.53 -5.03
C LYS A 3 -10.89 6.93 -5.65
N TYR A 4 -10.98 6.99 -6.99
CA TYR A 4 -10.90 8.21 -7.80
C TYR A 4 -9.56 8.97 -7.71
N ARG A 5 -8.46 8.32 -7.29
CA ARG A 5 -7.14 8.95 -7.10
C ARG A 5 -7.21 10.24 -6.27
N ARG A 6 -8.07 10.27 -5.25
CA ARG A 6 -8.17 11.43 -4.36
C ARG A 6 -6.86 11.60 -3.60
N LYS A 7 -6.27 12.80 -3.66
CA LYS A 7 -5.04 13.19 -2.94
C LYS A 7 -5.31 13.40 -1.44
N VAL A 8 -5.56 12.31 -0.71
CA VAL A 8 -5.98 12.33 0.70
C VAL A 8 -5.00 11.68 1.66
N LEU A 9 -4.01 10.97 1.13
CA LEU A 9 -2.92 10.37 1.90
C LEU A 9 -1.75 11.37 2.01
N ILE A 10 -2.07 12.58 2.45
CA ILE A 10 -1.13 13.67 2.71
C ILE A 10 -1.00 13.87 4.23
N ALA A 11 -0.03 14.66 4.66
CA ALA A 11 0.14 14.99 6.07
C ALA A 11 -1.19 15.48 6.71
N PRO A 12 -1.54 15.00 7.92
CA PRO A 12 -0.78 14.08 8.79
C PRO A 12 -1.08 12.59 8.55
N TYR A 13 -1.89 12.24 7.54
CA TYR A 13 -2.40 10.88 7.33
C TYR A 13 -1.42 9.93 6.67
N ASP A 14 -0.44 10.45 5.94
CA ASP A 14 0.59 9.70 5.24
C ASP A 14 1.42 8.81 6.19
N THR A 15 1.86 9.40 7.31
CA THR A 15 2.65 8.71 8.34
C THR A 15 1.83 7.59 8.97
N ARG A 16 0.59 7.90 9.38
CA ARG A 16 -0.30 6.89 9.98
C ARG A 16 -0.69 5.79 8.98
N MET A 17 -0.82 6.12 7.70
CA MET A 17 -1.06 5.14 6.65
C MET A 17 0.13 4.19 6.50
N ARG A 18 1.37 4.72 6.52
CA ARG A 18 2.59 3.90 6.47
C ARG A 18 2.62 2.90 7.64
N GLU A 19 2.31 3.35 8.85
CA GLU A 19 2.23 2.48 10.04
C GLU A 19 1.15 1.40 9.89
N ILE A 20 -0.04 1.76 9.40
CA ILE A 20 -1.12 0.80 9.15
C ILE A 20 -0.69 -0.26 8.15
N ILE A 21 -0.02 0.12 7.07
CA ILE A 21 0.45 -0.82 6.05
C ILE A 21 1.52 -1.75 6.61
N ALA A 22 2.47 -1.22 7.39
CA ALA A 22 3.49 -2.03 8.06
C ALA A 22 2.85 -3.06 9.02
N GLU A 23 1.84 -2.64 9.81
CA GLU A 23 1.07 -3.55 10.67
C GLU A 23 0.35 -4.65 9.87
N VAL A 24 -0.11 -4.33 8.66
CA VAL A 24 -0.79 -5.32 7.81
C VAL A 24 0.19 -6.32 7.21
N ALA A 25 1.39 -5.89 6.81
CA ALA A 25 2.44 -6.77 6.32
C ALA A 25 2.88 -7.77 7.41
N ASP A 26 3.18 -7.25 8.60
CA ASP A 26 3.60 -8.05 9.76
C ASP A 26 2.56 -9.13 10.12
N LYS A 27 1.28 -8.73 10.27
CA LYS A 27 0.20 -9.68 10.60
C LYS A 27 -0.24 -10.58 9.43
N ALA A 28 0.30 -10.37 8.24
CA ALA A 28 0.09 -11.25 7.09
C ALA A 28 1.31 -12.15 6.84
N GLU A 29 2.34 -12.08 7.71
CA GLU A 29 3.60 -12.82 7.60
C GLU A 29 4.33 -12.52 6.28
N LEU A 30 4.25 -11.26 5.84
CA LEU A 30 4.90 -10.77 4.63
C LEU A 30 6.09 -9.88 4.98
N ILE A 31 7.21 -10.06 4.30
CA ILE A 31 8.40 -9.22 4.49
C ILE A 31 8.24 -7.96 3.64
N ALA A 32 8.10 -6.79 4.28
CA ALA A 32 8.02 -5.51 3.59
C ALA A 32 9.40 -4.89 3.38
N HIS A 33 9.89 -4.92 2.13
CA HIS A 33 11.16 -4.33 1.73
C HIS A 33 11.09 -2.81 1.52
N ALA A 34 9.93 -2.31 1.09
CA ALA A 34 9.66 -0.87 0.98
C ALA A 34 8.16 -0.57 1.05
N ILE A 35 7.81 0.52 1.73
CA ILE A 35 6.45 1.09 1.79
C ILE A 35 6.54 2.58 1.49
N GLU A 36 5.90 2.99 0.40
CA GLU A 36 5.80 4.41 0.05
C GLU A 36 4.34 4.83 -0.06
N VAL A 37 4.00 5.91 0.64
CA VAL A 37 2.67 6.50 0.64
C VAL A 37 2.72 7.76 -0.22
N MET A 38 2.02 7.72 -1.34
CA MET A 38 1.82 8.85 -2.24
C MET A 38 0.45 9.48 -1.93
N PRO A 39 0.23 10.76 -2.25
CA PRO A 39 -1.03 11.44 -1.94
C PRO A 39 -2.29 10.69 -2.37
N ASP A 40 -2.24 9.98 -3.52
CA ASP A 40 -3.36 9.29 -4.15
C ASP A 40 -3.15 7.77 -4.35
N HIS A 41 -2.02 7.20 -3.91
CA HIS A 41 -1.72 5.76 -4.00
C HIS A 41 -0.63 5.31 -3.00
N VAL A 42 -0.38 4.00 -2.95
CA VAL A 42 0.63 3.41 -2.06
C VAL A 42 1.39 2.39 -2.90
N HIS A 43 2.72 2.46 -2.87
CA HIS A 43 3.62 1.44 -3.42
C HIS A 43 4.07 0.51 -2.31
N LEU A 44 4.00 -0.79 -2.58
CA LEU A 44 4.45 -1.84 -1.69
C LEU A 44 5.45 -2.70 -2.44
N PHE A 45 6.63 -2.88 -1.87
CA PHE A 45 7.56 -3.91 -2.28
C PHE A 45 7.64 -4.93 -1.16
N VAL A 46 7.06 -6.12 -1.41
CA VAL A 46 6.89 -7.17 -0.42
C VAL A 46 7.39 -8.50 -0.97
N GLU A 47 7.89 -9.33 -0.08
CA GLU A 47 8.22 -10.72 -0.31
C GLU A 47 7.22 -11.60 0.44
N ALA A 48 6.80 -12.68 -0.21
CA ALA A 48 5.74 -13.57 0.23
C ALA A 48 6.11 -15.02 -0.12
N ASP A 49 5.49 -15.98 0.55
CA ASP A 49 5.57 -17.38 0.16
C ASP A 49 5.11 -17.56 -1.31
N PRO A 50 5.83 -18.32 -2.16
CA PRO A 50 5.48 -18.51 -3.57
C PRO A 50 4.10 -19.16 -3.80
N THR A 51 3.54 -19.85 -2.80
CA THR A 51 2.21 -20.47 -2.86
C THR A 51 1.08 -19.45 -2.67
N LEU A 52 1.37 -18.26 -2.13
CA LEU A 52 0.39 -17.20 -1.94
C LEU A 52 0.09 -16.49 -3.26
N ALA A 53 -1.17 -16.53 -3.67
CA ALA A 53 -1.62 -15.81 -4.85
C ALA A 53 -1.47 -14.30 -4.66
N VAL A 54 -0.94 -13.60 -5.68
CA VAL A 54 -0.81 -12.12 -5.67
C VAL A 54 -2.13 -11.43 -5.35
N ALA A 55 -3.24 -11.91 -5.92
CA ALA A 55 -4.57 -11.38 -5.64
C ALA A 55 -4.96 -11.50 -4.17
N GLU A 56 -4.55 -12.59 -3.50
CA GLU A 56 -4.80 -12.80 -2.08
C GLU A 56 -4.00 -11.81 -1.23
N ILE A 57 -2.71 -11.63 -1.52
CA ILE A 57 -1.86 -10.64 -0.85
C ILE A 57 -2.49 -9.25 -0.95
N VAL A 58 -2.88 -8.84 -2.16
CA VAL A 58 -3.51 -7.54 -2.40
C VAL A 58 -4.83 -7.41 -1.63
N ASN A 59 -5.64 -8.45 -1.58
CA ASN A 59 -6.91 -8.45 -0.84
C ASN A 59 -6.69 -8.31 0.68
N ARG A 60 -5.68 -9.00 1.24
CA ARG A 60 -5.27 -8.87 2.65
C ARG A 60 -4.87 -7.41 2.95
N PHE A 61 -4.02 -6.82 2.11
CA PHE A 61 -3.62 -5.42 2.23
C PHE A 61 -4.80 -4.46 2.17
N LYS A 62 -5.60 -4.52 1.10
CA LYS A 62 -6.74 -3.62 0.90
C LYS A 62 -7.79 -3.77 2.00
N GLY A 63 -8.16 -4.99 2.36
CA GLY A 63 -9.20 -5.27 3.34
C GLY A 63 -8.81 -4.78 4.74
N ARG A 64 -7.63 -5.19 5.22
CA ARG A 64 -7.21 -4.89 6.60
C ARG A 64 -6.84 -3.42 6.78
N SER A 65 -6.13 -2.81 5.83
CA SER A 65 -5.84 -1.38 5.87
C SER A 65 -7.11 -0.54 5.80
N SER A 66 -8.09 -0.91 4.97
CA SER A 66 -9.39 -0.25 4.88
C SER A 66 -10.12 -0.23 6.23
N ARG A 67 -10.09 -1.36 6.97
CA ARG A 67 -10.65 -1.45 8.32
C ARG A 67 -9.90 -0.57 9.31
N LEU A 68 -8.57 -0.69 9.37
CA LEU A 68 -7.73 0.06 10.31
C LEU A 68 -7.79 1.57 10.04
N MET A 69 -7.81 1.99 8.77
CA MET A 69 -7.93 3.40 8.39
C MET A 69 -9.27 3.99 8.87
N ARG A 70 -10.38 3.24 8.77
CA ARG A 70 -11.67 3.70 9.30
C ARG A 70 -11.70 3.82 10.82
N GLN A 71 -10.95 2.98 11.53
CA GLN A 71 -10.87 2.98 13.00
C GLN A 71 -9.93 4.08 13.51
N LYS A 72 -8.74 4.18 12.91
CA LYS A 72 -7.64 5.05 13.38
C LYS A 72 -7.68 6.45 12.77
N LEU A 73 -8.33 6.64 11.62
CA LEU A 73 -8.38 7.92 10.88
C LEU A 73 -9.83 8.31 10.54
N PRO A 74 -10.68 8.62 11.55
CA PRO A 74 -12.10 8.90 11.35
C PRO A 74 -12.35 10.09 10.40
N ALA A 75 -11.46 11.08 10.36
CA ALA A 75 -11.55 12.21 9.43
C ALA A 75 -11.47 11.79 7.95
N LEU A 76 -10.72 10.74 7.62
CA LEU A 76 -10.66 10.18 6.26
C LEU A 76 -11.90 9.37 5.91
N ARG A 77 -12.61 8.80 6.90
CA ARG A 77 -13.84 8.01 6.69
C ARG A 77 -14.92 8.82 5.97
N LEU A 78 -15.04 10.10 6.31
CA LEU A 78 -16.00 11.02 5.68
C LEU A 78 -15.64 11.34 4.23
N ARG A 79 -14.33 11.38 3.92
CA ARG A 79 -13.81 11.70 2.58
C ARG A 79 -13.73 10.47 1.66
N LEU A 80 -13.71 9.26 2.22
CA LEU A 80 -13.52 7.99 1.52
C LEU A 80 -14.47 6.90 2.05
N ARG A 81 -15.70 6.83 1.52
CA ARG A 81 -16.65 5.72 1.81
C ARG A 81 -16.07 4.35 1.42
N THR A 82 -15.30 4.32 0.34
CA THR A 82 -14.55 3.14 -0.14
C THR A 82 -13.10 3.57 -0.36
N PRO A 83 -12.17 3.21 0.54
CA PRO A 83 -10.83 3.82 0.56
C PRO A 83 -9.92 3.33 -0.57
N TRP A 84 -10.19 2.17 -1.16
CA TRP A 84 -9.36 1.63 -2.24
C TRP A 84 -10.19 1.39 -3.50
N SER A 85 -9.58 1.63 -4.66
CA SER A 85 -10.08 1.12 -5.94
C SER A 85 -10.07 -0.42 -5.97
N ARG A 86 -10.94 -1.03 -6.77
CA ARG A 86 -10.89 -2.47 -7.06
C ARG A 86 -9.60 -2.83 -7.83
N SER A 87 -9.14 -1.94 -8.71
CA SER A 87 -7.91 -2.11 -9.48
C SER A 87 -6.65 -2.10 -8.62
N TYR A 88 -5.63 -2.83 -9.06
CA TYR A 88 -4.27 -2.82 -8.53
C TYR A 88 -3.30 -3.12 -9.66
N TYR A 89 -2.02 -2.80 -9.44
CA TYR A 89 -0.92 -3.24 -10.29
C TYR A 89 -0.02 -4.15 -9.45
N ALA A 90 0.46 -5.23 -10.05
CA ALA A 90 1.42 -6.13 -9.45
C ALA A 90 2.37 -6.65 -10.53
N GLY A 91 3.64 -6.81 -10.16
CA GLY A 91 4.67 -7.42 -10.98
C GLY A 91 5.65 -8.17 -10.09
N SER A 92 6.19 -9.28 -10.58
CA SER A 92 7.27 -10.01 -9.92
C SER A 92 8.62 -9.38 -10.30
N VAL A 93 9.58 -9.44 -9.38
CA VAL A 93 10.94 -8.96 -9.61
C VAL A 93 11.90 -10.01 -9.07
N ASP A 94 12.88 -10.41 -9.87
CA ASP A 94 13.95 -11.29 -9.41
C ASP A 94 14.96 -10.54 -8.53
N HIS A 95 15.79 -11.29 -7.80
CA HIS A 95 16.76 -10.78 -6.83
C HIS A 95 17.71 -9.70 -7.41
N VAL A 96 18.04 -9.79 -8.70
CA VAL A 96 18.90 -8.83 -9.42
C VAL A 96 18.19 -7.50 -9.69
N SER A 97 16.86 -7.51 -9.78
CA SER A 97 16.02 -6.36 -10.16
C SER A 97 15.55 -5.53 -8.96
N ALA A 98 15.69 -6.03 -7.73
CA ALA A 98 15.26 -5.30 -6.52
C ALA A 98 15.97 -3.94 -6.35
N LYS A 99 17.24 -3.84 -6.76
CA LYS A 99 18.02 -2.59 -6.74
C LYS A 99 17.49 -1.58 -7.77
N VAL A 100 17.05 -2.06 -8.93
CA VAL A 100 16.44 -1.27 -10.02
C VAL A 100 15.04 -0.80 -9.63
N VAL A 101 14.27 -1.63 -8.93
CA VAL A 101 12.91 -1.31 -8.48
C VAL A 101 12.93 -0.25 -7.38
N LYS A 102 13.87 -0.31 -6.43
CA LYS A 102 14.07 0.79 -5.46
C LYS A 102 14.34 2.12 -6.18
N ALA A 103 15.14 2.11 -7.25
CA ALA A 103 15.39 3.30 -8.06
C ALA A 103 14.15 3.75 -8.87
N HIS A 104 13.37 2.82 -9.43
CA HIS A 104 12.14 3.12 -10.16
C HIS A 104 11.05 3.72 -9.27
N ILE A 105 10.86 3.15 -8.07
CA ILE A 105 9.92 3.67 -7.06
C ILE A 105 10.36 5.07 -6.62
N ALA A 106 11.66 5.29 -6.38
CA ALA A 106 12.19 6.62 -6.05
C ALA A 106 11.96 7.66 -7.17
N ALA A 107 12.02 7.24 -8.45
CA ALA A 107 11.77 8.11 -9.60
C ALA A 107 10.30 8.53 -9.75
N GLN A 108 9.34 7.72 -9.27
CA GLN A 108 7.90 8.07 -9.30
C GLN A 108 7.50 9.10 -8.22
N LYS A 109 8.42 9.55 -7.37
CA LYS A 109 8.18 10.66 -6.43
C LYS A 109 8.03 12.03 -7.10
N GLY A 110 8.34 12.15 -8.39
CA GLY A 110 8.42 13.42 -9.11
C GLY A 110 7.20 13.83 -9.96
N SER A 111 6.06 13.13 -9.91
CA SER A 111 4.85 13.46 -10.72
C SER A 111 3.67 13.96 -9.91
#